data_AF-A0A379U6K6-F1
#
_entry.id   AF-A0A379U6K6-F1
#
_cell.length_a   1.000
_cell.length_b   1.000
_cell.length_c   1.000
_cell.angle_alpha   90.00
_cell.angle_beta   90.00
_cell.angle_gamma   90.00
#
_symmetry.space_group_name_H-M   'P 1'
#
loop_
_entity.id
_entity.type
_entity.pdbx_description
1 polymer ?
#
loop_
_entity_poly.entity_id
_entity_poly.type
_entity_poly.pdbx_seq_one_letter_code
_entity_poly.pdbx_strand_id
1 'polypeptide(L)'
;MVRERIEGVEFFAVNTDAQALRKTAVGQTIQIGSGITKGLGAGANPEVGRNAADEDREALRAALEGADMVFIAAGMGGGTGTGAAPVVAEVAKDLGILDRCRGD
;
A
#
# COMPACT_ATOMS: atom_id res chain seq x y z
N MET A 1 -16.00 -1.89 -2.61
CA MET A 1 -15.24 -2.85 -1.79
C MET A 1 -15.35 -2.56 -0.29
N VAL A 2 -15.12 -1.33 0.20
CA VAL A 2 -15.20 -1.00 1.66
C VAL A 2 -16.63 -0.99 2.26
N ARG A 3 -17.70 -1.15 1.46
CA ARG A 3 -19.09 -1.11 1.94
C ARG A 3 -19.66 -2.45 2.39
N GLU A 4 -18.97 -3.55 2.12
CA GLU A 4 -19.32 -4.87 2.64
C GLU A 4 -18.32 -5.19 3.74
N ARG A 5 -18.78 -5.22 5.00
CA ARG A 5 -17.94 -5.64 6.12
C ARG A 5 -17.67 -7.13 5.96
N ILE A 6 -16.50 -7.47 5.44
CA ILE A 6 -15.99 -8.84 5.53
C ILE A 6 -15.47 -9.00 6.96
N GLU A 7 -16.18 -9.79 7.76
CA GLU A 7 -15.76 -10.09 9.13
C GLU A 7 -14.44 -10.86 9.10
N GLY A 8 -13.49 -10.45 9.96
CA GLY A 8 -12.17 -11.09 10.07
C GLY A 8 -11.10 -10.55 9.11
N VAL A 9 -11.36 -9.46 8.37
CA VAL A 9 -10.36 -8.83 7.49
C VAL A 9 -10.03 -7.42 7.96
N GLU A 10 -8.74 -7.15 8.13
CA GLU A 10 -8.22 -5.80 8.35
C GLU A 10 -7.94 -5.11 7.02
N PHE A 11 -8.37 -3.86 6.90
CA PHE A 11 -8.16 -3.06 5.70
C PHE A 11 -7.13 -1.99 5.99
N PHE A 12 -6.14 -1.90 5.10
CA PHE A 12 -5.12 -0.85 5.10
C PHE A 12 -5.22 -0.03 3.81
N ALA A 13 -5.19 1.29 3.94
CA ALA A 13 -5.06 2.19 2.81
C ALA A 13 -3.63 2.72 2.73
N VAL A 14 -2.91 2.40 1.66
CA VAL A 14 -1.53 2.85 1.43
C VAL A 14 -1.50 3.85 0.29
N ASN A 15 -0.95 5.04 0.50
CA ASN A 15 -0.81 6.03 -0.57
C ASN A 15 0.33 7.03 -0.30
N THR A 16 0.85 7.64 -1.35
CA THR A 16 1.77 8.79 -1.27
C THR A 16 1.03 10.11 -1.08
N ASP A 17 -0.23 10.18 -1.48
CA ASP A 17 -1.09 11.36 -1.31
C ASP A 17 -1.78 11.35 0.06
N ALA A 18 -1.39 12.29 0.92
CA ALA A 18 -1.95 12.45 2.26
C ALA A 18 -3.43 12.90 2.23
N GLN A 19 -3.83 13.66 1.21
CA GLN A 19 -5.21 14.11 1.05
C GLN A 19 -6.12 12.96 0.65
N ALA A 20 -5.62 12.06 -0.21
CA ALA A 20 -6.34 10.84 -0.58
C ALA A 20 -6.56 9.93 0.63
N LEU A 21 -5.55 9.78 1.50
CA LEU A 21 -5.67 9.01 2.74
C LEU A 21 -6.70 9.60 3.69
N ARG A 22 -6.76 10.92 3.87
CA ARG A 22 -7.77 11.56 4.73
C ARG A 22 -9.22 11.36 4.26
N LYS A 23 -9.43 11.06 2.98
CA LYS A 23 -10.75 10.84 2.39
C LYS A 23 -11.19 9.36 2.43
N THR A 24 -10.31 8.45 2.84
CA THR A 24 -10.64 7.02 2.89
C THR A 24 -11.54 6.69 4.07
N ALA A 25 -12.43 5.72 3.89
CA ALA A 25 -13.28 5.19 4.96
C ALA A 25 -12.60 4.07 5.77
N VAL A 26 -11.35 3.74 5.43
CA VAL A 26 -10.55 2.71 6.07
C VAL A 26 -9.92 3.25 7.35
N GLY A 27 -10.02 2.50 8.45
CA GLY A 27 -9.54 2.93 9.77
C GLY A 27 -8.01 3.00 9.88
N GLN A 28 -7.29 2.18 9.11
CA GLN A 28 -5.83 2.16 9.12
C GLN A 28 -5.27 2.68 7.79
N THR A 29 -4.48 3.75 7.89
CA THR A 29 -3.87 4.42 6.75
C THR A 29 -2.36 4.50 6.92
N ILE A 30 -1.62 4.20 5.86
CA ILE A 30 -0.16 4.29 5.82
C ILE A 30 0.20 5.26 4.71
N GLN A 31 0.82 6.37 5.09
CA GLN A 31 1.39 7.29 4.12
C GLN A 31 2.82 6.86 3.81
N ILE A 32 3.15 6.70 2.53
CA ILE A 32 4.49 6.32 2.06
C ILE A 32 5.13 7.45 1.24
N GLY A 33 6.46 7.49 1.17
CA GLY A 33 7.23 8.49 0.44
C GLY A 33 6.96 9.91 0.90
N SER A 34 6.85 10.11 2.22
CA SER A 34 6.63 11.44 2.79
C SER A 34 7.81 12.37 2.50
N GLY A 35 9.05 11.86 2.49
CA GLY A 35 10.25 12.60 2.10
C GLY A 35 10.31 12.91 0.60
N ILE A 36 9.97 11.95 -0.25
CA ILE A 36 10.04 12.08 -1.72
C ILE A 36 8.91 12.95 -2.28
N THR A 37 7.67 12.68 -1.89
CA THR A 37 6.47 13.28 -2.50
C THR A 37 5.92 14.45 -1.70
N LYS A 38 6.36 14.64 -0.45
CA LYS A 38 5.83 15.65 0.48
C LYS A 38 4.31 15.56 0.68
N GLY A 39 3.73 14.38 0.47
CA GLY A 39 2.29 14.14 0.57
C GLY A 39 1.47 14.60 -0.64
N LEU A 40 2.11 14.94 -1.77
CA LEU A 40 1.45 15.39 -3.00
C LEU A 40 1.16 14.27 -4.00
N GLY A 41 1.67 13.06 -3.75
CA GLY A 41 1.49 11.90 -4.61
C GLY A 41 2.65 11.64 -5.59
N ALA A 42 2.63 10.47 -6.23
CA ALA A 42 3.68 10.01 -7.15
C ALA A 42 3.60 10.59 -8.58
N GLY A 43 2.61 11.43 -8.88
CA GLY A 43 2.50 12.12 -10.18
C GLY A 43 2.44 11.19 -11.40
N ALA A 44 1.78 10.04 -11.28
CA ALA A 44 1.75 8.98 -12.31
C ALA A 44 3.11 8.36 -12.67
N ASN A 45 4.17 8.59 -11.89
CA ASN A 45 5.46 7.96 -12.09
C ASN A 45 5.62 6.71 -11.19
N PRO A 46 5.72 5.49 -11.77
CA PRO A 46 5.89 4.26 -11.00
C PRO A 46 7.19 4.23 -10.19
N GLU A 47 8.29 4.83 -10.68
CA GLU A 47 9.55 4.84 -9.93
C GLU A 47 9.43 5.63 -8.63
N VAL A 48 8.68 6.74 -8.65
CA VAL A 48 8.40 7.53 -7.44
C VAL A 48 7.57 6.70 -6.46
N GLY A 49 6.58 5.95 -6.95
CA GLY A 49 5.78 5.04 -6.11
C GLY A 49 6.61 3.92 -5.49
N ARG A 50 7.57 3.37 -6.25
CA ARG A 50 8.49 2.34 -5.78
C ARG A 50 9.43 2.87 -4.70
N ASN A 51 10.11 3.98 -4.98
CA ASN A 51 11.04 4.59 -4.03
C ASN A 51 10.32 5.03 -2.75
N ALA A 52 9.07 5.51 -2.86
CA ALA A 52 8.23 5.82 -1.71
C ALA A 52 7.94 4.60 -0.83
N ALA A 53 7.65 3.45 -1.45
CA ALA A 53 7.41 2.21 -0.71
C ALA A 53 8.69 1.66 -0.09
N ASP A 54 9.84 1.79 -0.75
CA ASP A 54 11.14 1.40 -0.22
C ASP A 54 11.59 2.31 0.95
N GLU A 55 11.34 3.62 0.89
CA GLU A 55 11.60 4.58 1.98
C GLU A 55 10.88 4.15 3.27
N ASP A 56 9.61 3.77 3.14
CA ASP A 56 8.74 3.40 4.26
C ASP A 56 8.56 1.88 4.41
N ARG A 57 9.55 1.09 3.98
CA ARG A 57 9.49 -0.38 3.99
C ARG A 57 9.27 -0.95 5.39
N GLU A 58 9.85 -0.34 6.43
CA GLU A 58 9.64 -0.77 7.81
C GLU A 58 8.19 -0.55 8.29
N ALA A 59 7.57 0.56 7.90
CA ALA A 59 6.18 0.83 8.23
C ALA A 59 5.23 -0.16 7.54
N LEU A 60 5.51 -0.50 6.27
CA LEU A 60 4.80 -1.56 5.55
C LEU A 60 4.98 -2.92 6.24
N ARG A 61 6.20 -3.26 6.64
CA ARG A 61 6.50 -4.52 7.34
C ARG A 61 5.70 -4.64 8.65
N ALA A 62 5.72 -3.60 9.48
CA ALA A 62 5.01 -3.57 10.75
C ALA A 62 3.48 -3.70 10.57
N ALA A 63 2.94 -3.16 9.46
CA ALA A 63 1.51 -3.29 9.16
C ALA A 63 1.10 -4.68 8.68
N LEU A 64 2.03 -5.44 8.08
CA LEU A 64 1.78 -6.81 7.61
C LEU A 64 2.11 -7.86 8.67
N GLU A 65 2.82 -7.49 9.74
CA GLU A 65 3.26 -8.41 10.77
C GLU A 65 2.06 -9.06 11.50
N GLY A 66 2.08 -10.39 11.59
CA GLY A 66 0.99 -11.17 12.18
C GLY A 66 -0.14 -11.55 11.23
N ALA A 67 -0.11 -11.13 9.96
CA ALA A 67 -1.06 -11.57 8.95
C ALA A 67 -0.69 -12.95 8.37
N ASP A 68 -1.66 -13.85 8.26
CA ASP A 68 -1.47 -15.14 7.55
C ASP A 68 -1.58 -15.00 6.03
N MET A 69 -2.37 -14.03 5.56
CA MET A 69 -2.64 -13.80 4.15
C MET A 69 -2.85 -12.31 3.86
N VAL A 70 -2.27 -11.83 2.76
CA VAL A 70 -2.35 -10.43 2.34
C VAL A 70 -2.89 -10.33 0.92
N PHE A 71 -3.90 -9.47 0.75
CA PHE A 71 -4.46 -9.12 -0.54
C PHE A 71 -4.00 -7.72 -0.93
N ILE A 72 -3.26 -7.64 -2.03
CA ILE A 72 -2.77 -6.36 -2.56
C ILE A 72 -3.67 -5.98 -3.72
N ALA A 73 -4.49 -4.96 -3.50
CA ALA A 73 -5.33 -4.34 -4.53
C ALA A 73 -4.70 -3.02 -4.94
N ALA A 74 -4.18 -2.95 -6.16
CA ALA A 74 -3.58 -1.74 -6.70
C ALA A 74 -4.09 -1.50 -8.12
N GLY A 75 -4.49 -0.24 -8.40
CA GLY A 75 -4.79 0.18 -9.76
C GLY A 75 -3.50 0.26 -10.59
N MET A 76 -3.46 -0.48 -11.68
CA MET A 76 -2.33 -0.46 -12.61
C MET A 76 -2.41 0.77 -13.53
N GLY A 77 -1.26 1.34 -13.91
CA GLY A 77 -1.17 2.52 -14.79
C GLY A 77 -1.00 3.86 -14.05
N GLY A 78 -1.09 3.87 -12.73
CA GLY A 78 -0.74 5.02 -11.89
C GLY A 78 0.72 5.01 -11.44
N GLY A 79 1.12 5.98 -10.62
CA GLY A 79 2.46 6.01 -10.04
C GLY A 79 2.57 5.18 -8.77
N THR A 80 1.76 5.51 -7.76
CA THR A 80 1.81 4.88 -6.44
C THR A 80 1.46 3.40 -6.49
N GLY A 81 0.31 3.04 -7.05
CA GLY A 81 -0.14 1.64 -7.08
C GLY A 81 0.81 0.74 -7.86
N THR A 82 1.20 1.16 -9.07
CA THR A 82 2.09 0.38 -9.95
C THR A 82 3.50 0.22 -9.38
N GLY A 83 4.04 1.26 -8.71
CA GLY A 83 5.36 1.21 -8.11
C GLY A 83 5.41 0.53 -6.74
N ALA A 84 4.42 0.80 -5.88
CA ALA A 84 4.41 0.32 -4.50
C ALA A 84 3.91 -1.13 -4.37
N ALA A 85 2.96 -1.56 -5.20
CA ALA A 85 2.41 -2.92 -5.13
C ALA A 85 3.48 -4.04 -5.17
N PRO A 86 4.48 -4.03 -6.09
CA PRO A 86 5.51 -5.06 -6.09
C PRO A 86 6.39 -5.02 -4.83
N VAL A 87 6.68 -3.84 -4.29
CA VAL A 87 7.47 -3.70 -3.05
C VAL A 87 6.70 -4.27 -1.85
N VAL A 88 5.40 -3.97 -1.74
CA VAL A 88 4.54 -4.52 -0.68
C VAL A 88 4.47 -6.06 -0.79
N ALA A 89 4.39 -6.60 -2.01
CA ALA A 89 4.40 -8.04 -2.23
C ALA A 89 5.73 -8.69 -1.83
N GLU A 90 6.87 -8.05 -2.11
CA GLU A 90 8.18 -8.50 -1.65
C GLU A 90 8.26 -8.52 -0.12
N VAL A 91 7.79 -7.47 0.57
CA VAL A 91 7.77 -7.42 2.03
C VAL A 91 6.90 -8.53 2.62
N ALA A 92 5.73 -8.78 2.04
CA ALA A 92 4.86 -9.88 2.47
C ALA A 92 5.56 -11.25 2.32
N LYS A 93 6.25 -11.48 1.20
CA LYS A 93 7.02 -12.70 0.95
C LYS A 93 8.19 -12.87 1.92
N ASP A 94 8.91 -11.79 2.22
CA ASP A 94 10.02 -11.80 3.20
C ASP A 94 9.55 -12.19 4.60
N LEU A 95 8.30 -11.85 4.94
CA LEU A 95 7.65 -12.23 6.20
C LEU A 95 7.07 -13.66 6.18
N GLY A 96 7.11 -14.36 5.05
CA GLY A 96 6.53 -15.69 4.89
C GLY A 96 4.99 -15.68 4.77
N ILE A 97 4.40 -14.53 4.45
CA ILE A 97 2.96 -14.35 4.33
C ILE A 97 2.51 -14.76 2.93
N LEU A 98 1.35 -15.42 2.83
CA LEU A 98 0.78 -15.78 1.53
C LEU A 98 0.27 -14.51 0.82
N ASP A 99 0.94 -14.08 -0.25
CA ASP A 99 0.54 -12.90 -1.03
C ASP A 99 -0.26 -13.29 -2.29
N ARG A 100 -1.40 -12.63 -2.50
CA ARG A 100 -2.13 -12.66 -3.78
C ARG A 100 -2.29 -11.23 -4.29
N CYS A 101 -1.44 -10.84 -5.24
CA CYS A 101 -1.54 -9.57 -5.95
C CYS A 101 -2.42 -9.74 -7.21
N ARG A 102 -3.50 -8.98 -7.34
CA ARG A 102 -4.37 -8.98 -8.52
C ARG A 102 -4.39 -7.56 -9.11
N GLY A 103 -3.91 -7.41 -10.34
CA GLY A 103 -4.04 -6.17 -11.10
C GLY A 103 -5.31 -6.24 -11.94
N ASP A 104 -6.25 -5.35 -11.67
CA ASP A 104 -7.40 -5.09 -12.55
C ASP A 104 -7.15 -3.79 -13.34
#